data_AF-A0A4R4QJU2-F1
#
_entry.id   AF-A0A4R4QJU2-F1
#
_cell.length_a   1.000
_cell.length_b   1.000
_cell.length_c   1.000
_cell.angle_alpha   90.00
_cell.angle_beta   90.00
_cell.angle_gamma   90.00
#
_symmetry.space_group_name_H-M   'P 1'
#
loop_
_entity.id
_entity.type
_entity.pdbx_description
1 polymer ?
#
loop_
_entity_poly.entity_id
_entity_poly.type
_entity_poly.pdbx_seq_one_letter_code
_entity_poly.pdbx_strand_id
1 'polypeptide(L)'
;MNESTPARKIAFATFVRRALDDARAMRAWTGTEVSRRTGVSRQTINRWVRGDWASDPEVDRVVAFCEGLGLNPATAFAALGWDRAAASRDVPDSPPMDPDVEALLRRLVDPNVSDTEKFHIRETIRYLAYRPTLPVDDRKRGERTG
;
A
#
# COMPACT_ATOMS: atom_id res chain seq x y z
N MET A 1 -11.14 19.39 -21.72
CA MET A 1 -9.76 19.36 -22.26
C MET A 1 -9.04 18.22 -21.56
N ASN A 2 -8.76 17.12 -22.25
CA ASN A 2 -8.37 15.82 -21.66
C ASN A 2 -6.86 15.73 -21.37
N GLU A 3 -6.30 16.71 -20.66
CA GLU A 3 -4.88 16.75 -20.28
C GLU A 3 -4.45 15.57 -19.39
N SER A 4 -5.41 14.93 -18.70
CA SER A 4 -5.13 13.78 -17.85
C SER A 4 -4.79 12.50 -18.63
N THR A 5 -5.19 12.38 -19.91
CA THR A 5 -4.98 11.14 -20.68
C THR A 5 -3.54 10.95 -21.16
N PRO A 6 -2.85 11.98 -21.73
CA PRO A 6 -1.44 11.87 -22.09
C PRO A 6 -0.54 11.61 -20.88
N ALA A 7 -0.76 12.32 -19.76
CA ALA A 7 0.02 12.15 -18.54
C ALA A 7 -0.10 10.72 -17.98
N ARG A 8 -1.31 10.16 -17.95
CA ARG A 8 -1.58 8.76 -17.57
C ARG A 8 -0.85 7.76 -18.47
N LYS A 9 -0.93 7.96 -19.79
CA LYS A 9 -0.24 7.11 -20.77
C LYS A 9 1.27 7.10 -20.53
N ILE A 10 1.87 8.25 -20.25
CA ILE A 10 3.29 8.39 -19.94
C ILE A 10 3.64 7.71 -18.62
N ALA A 11 2.86 7.94 -17.56
CA ALA A 11 3.09 7.34 -16.24
C ALA A 11 3.06 5.81 -16.30
N PHE A 12 2.03 5.24 -16.92
CA PHE A 12 1.92 3.80 -17.09
C PHE A 12 3.02 3.22 -17.99
N ALA A 13 3.36 3.90 -19.09
CA ALA A 13 4.48 3.48 -19.95
C ALA A 13 5.82 3.47 -19.20
N THR A 14 6.05 4.44 -18.32
CA THR A 14 7.25 4.49 -17.46
C THR A 14 7.26 3.37 -16.43
N PHE A 15 6.11 3.09 -15.80
CA PHE A 15 5.97 1.94 -14.90
C PHE A 15 6.30 0.61 -15.60
N VAL A 16 5.72 0.36 -16.78
CA VAL A 16 5.96 -0.89 -17.52
C VAL A 16 7.43 -1.01 -17.95
N ARG A 17 8.06 0.08 -18.42
CA ARG A 17 9.49 0.09 -18.76
C ARG A 17 10.35 -0.30 -17.56
N ARG A 18 10.14 0.34 -16.42
CA ARG A 18 10.86 0.04 -15.18
C ARG A 18 10.67 -1.41 -14.74
N ALA A 19 9.45 -1.92 -14.78
CA ALA A 19 9.16 -3.31 -14.44
C ALA A 19 9.90 -4.33 -15.33
N LEU A 20 10.02 -4.03 -16.63
CA LEU A 20 10.78 -4.86 -17.58
C LEU A 20 12.30 -4.76 -17.34
N ASP A 21 12.81 -3.56 -17.06
CA ASP A 21 14.22 -3.35 -16.75
C ASP A 21 14.61 -4.08 -15.46
N ASP A 22 13.77 -4.02 -14.43
CA ASP A 22 13.93 -4.74 -13.17
C ASP A 22 13.91 -6.27 -13.36
N ALA A 23 12.96 -6.78 -14.15
CA ALA A 23 12.89 -8.19 -14.49
C ALA A 23 14.13 -8.67 -15.27
N ARG A 24 14.66 -7.83 -16.17
CA ARG A 24 15.89 -8.10 -16.92
C ARG A 24 17.10 -8.08 -16.00
N ALA A 25 17.22 -7.08 -15.12
CA ALA A 25 18.38 -6.91 -14.24
C ALA A 25 18.46 -7.98 -13.15
N MET A 26 17.33 -8.28 -12.49
CA MET A 26 17.33 -9.20 -11.34
C MET A 26 17.20 -10.67 -11.73
N ARG A 27 16.52 -10.96 -12.84
CA ARG A 27 16.14 -12.35 -13.20
C ARG A 27 16.55 -12.76 -14.62
N ALA A 28 17.24 -11.89 -15.35
CA ALA A 28 17.61 -12.08 -16.76
C ALA A 28 16.41 -12.44 -17.66
N TRP A 29 15.20 -11.99 -17.30
CA TRP A 29 14.00 -12.32 -18.06
C TRP A 29 13.97 -11.58 -19.39
N THR A 30 13.75 -12.33 -20.46
CA THR A 30 13.52 -11.79 -21.80
C THR A 30 12.04 -11.43 -21.97
N GLY A 31 11.71 -10.61 -22.98
CA GLY A 31 10.31 -10.29 -23.27
C GLY A 31 9.44 -11.53 -23.55
N THR A 32 10.01 -12.62 -24.08
CA THR A 32 9.30 -13.91 -24.23
C THR A 32 8.99 -14.53 -22.88
N GLU A 33 9.97 -14.52 -21.97
CA GLU A 33 9.80 -15.09 -20.63
C GLU A 33 8.78 -14.30 -19.81
N VAL A 34 8.81 -12.96 -19.89
CA VAL A 34 7.79 -12.10 -19.26
C VAL A 34 6.41 -12.43 -19.81
N SER A 35 6.27 -12.59 -21.12
CA SER A 35 4.98 -12.94 -21.74
C SER A 35 4.47 -14.30 -21.27
N ARG A 36 5.36 -15.30 -21.18
CA ARG A 36 5.04 -16.64 -20.68
C ARG A 36 4.62 -16.65 -19.21
N ARG A 37 5.28 -15.83 -18.38
CA ARG A 37 5.03 -15.74 -16.93
C ARG A 37 3.76 -14.97 -16.58
N THR A 38 3.50 -13.91 -17.31
CA THR A 38 2.36 -13.00 -17.05
C THR A 38 1.10 -13.39 -17.81
N GLY A 39 1.20 -14.24 -18.83
CA GLY A 39 0.11 -14.53 -19.76
C GLY A 39 -0.24 -13.36 -20.69
N VAL A 40 0.45 -12.21 -20.58
CA VAL A 40 0.22 -11.03 -21.40
C VAL A 40 1.12 -11.09 -22.64
N SER A 41 0.53 -10.93 -23.83
CA SER A 41 1.28 -10.99 -25.08
C SER A 41 2.36 -9.90 -25.16
N ARG A 42 3.49 -10.21 -25.82
CA ARG A 42 4.56 -9.21 -26.09
C ARG A 42 4.03 -7.99 -26.84
N GLN A 43 3.06 -8.16 -27.73
CA GLN A 43 2.45 -7.07 -28.48
C GLN A 43 1.70 -6.12 -27.53
N THR A 44 0.92 -6.66 -26.60
CA THR A 44 0.20 -5.89 -25.58
C THR A 44 1.18 -5.11 -24.69
N ILE A 45 2.24 -5.77 -24.21
CA ILE A 45 3.28 -5.13 -23.38
C ILE A 45 3.99 -4.02 -24.14
N ASN A 46 4.40 -4.25 -25.39
CA ASN A 46 5.03 -3.23 -26.23
C ASN A 46 4.11 -2.04 -26.50
N ARG A 47 2.79 -2.28 -26.63
CA ARG A 47 1.80 -1.21 -26.76
C ARG A 47 1.73 -0.35 -25.51
N TRP A 48 1.78 -0.97 -24.32
CA TRP A 48 1.81 -0.26 -23.05
C TRP A 48 3.09 0.57 -22.88
N VAL A 49 4.25 0.03 -23.24
CA VAL A 49 5.54 0.74 -23.22
C VAL A 49 5.52 2.00 -24.11
N ARG A 50 4.81 1.95 -25.23
CA ARG A 50 4.66 3.10 -26.15
C ARG A 50 3.57 4.08 -25.74
N GLY A 51 2.71 3.73 -24.79
CA GLY A 51 1.50 4.50 -24.47
C GLY A 51 0.47 4.55 -25.62
N ASP A 52 0.63 3.67 -26.62
CA ASP A 52 -0.11 3.71 -27.89
C ASP A 52 -1.33 2.77 -27.85
N TRP A 53 -2.18 2.95 -26.84
CA TRP A 53 -3.42 2.21 -26.69
C TRP A 53 -4.63 3.13 -26.91
N ALA A 54 -5.58 2.67 -27.73
CA ALA A 54 -6.79 3.40 -28.08
C ALA A 54 -7.82 3.38 -26.93
N SER A 55 -7.90 2.24 -26.24
CA SER A 55 -8.73 2.04 -25.05
C SER A 55 -7.86 1.74 -23.84
N ASP A 56 -8.38 2.05 -22.65
CA ASP A 56 -7.72 1.74 -21.39
C ASP A 56 -7.31 0.25 -21.34
N PRO A 57 -6.14 -0.07 -20.75
CA PRO A 57 -5.73 -1.46 -20.54
C PRO A 57 -6.81 -2.27 -19.79
N GLU A 58 -6.88 -3.58 -20.04
CA GLU A 58 -7.79 -4.46 -19.30
C GLU A 58 -7.26 -4.70 -17.89
N VAL A 59 -8.11 -4.54 -16.87
CA VAL A 59 -7.73 -4.68 -15.44
C VAL A 59 -7.10 -6.05 -15.19
N ASP A 60 -7.73 -7.13 -15.65
CA ASP A 60 -7.22 -8.51 -15.46
C ASP A 60 -5.82 -8.69 -16.06
N ARG A 61 -5.54 -8.06 -17.21
CA ARG A 61 -4.21 -8.13 -17.83
C ARG A 61 -3.18 -7.34 -17.05
N VAL A 62 -3.56 -6.20 -16.47
CA VAL A 62 -2.65 -5.40 -15.63
C VAL A 62 -2.33 -6.15 -14.34
N VAL A 63 -3.33 -6.81 -13.72
CA VAL A 63 -3.13 -7.68 -12.55
C VAL A 63 -2.21 -8.84 -12.90
N ALA A 64 -2.50 -9.60 -13.96
CA ALA A 64 -1.68 -10.73 -14.37
C ALA A 64 -0.23 -10.34 -14.73
N PHE A 65 -0.03 -9.15 -15.31
CA PHE A 65 1.29 -8.58 -15.53
C PHE A 65 2.04 -8.32 -14.21
N CYS A 66 1.38 -7.69 -13.24
CA CYS A 66 2.00 -7.39 -11.95
C CYS A 66 2.31 -8.66 -11.16
N GLU A 67 1.34 -9.57 -11.03
CA GLU A 67 1.50 -10.85 -10.33
C GLU A 67 2.59 -11.72 -10.95
N GLY A 68 2.62 -11.82 -12.28
CA GLY A 68 3.64 -12.60 -13.00
C GLY A 68 5.07 -12.04 -12.83
N LEU A 69 5.21 -10.77 -12.42
CA LEU A 69 6.49 -10.13 -12.11
C LEU A 69 6.76 -10.02 -10.60
N GLY A 70 5.80 -10.40 -9.74
CA GLY A 70 5.85 -10.22 -8.29
C GLY A 70 5.73 -8.76 -7.84
N LEU A 71 5.01 -7.93 -8.61
CA LEU A 71 4.74 -6.52 -8.34
C LEU A 71 3.34 -6.35 -7.73
N ASN A 72 3.14 -5.28 -6.95
CA ASN A 72 1.83 -4.92 -6.43
C ASN A 72 0.98 -4.21 -7.51
N PRO A 73 -0.19 -4.75 -7.92
CA PRO A 73 -1.07 -4.13 -8.91
C PRO A 73 -1.51 -2.70 -8.59
N ALA A 74 -1.57 -2.32 -7.31
CA ALA A 74 -1.93 -0.96 -6.88
C ALA A 74 -1.01 0.11 -7.50
N THR A 75 0.27 -0.19 -7.69
CA THR A 75 1.23 0.74 -8.31
C THR A 75 0.91 1.01 -9.79
N ALA A 76 0.44 -0.01 -10.51
CA ALA A 76 -0.02 0.12 -11.89
C ALA A 76 -1.34 0.89 -11.97
N PHE A 77 -2.27 0.65 -11.04
CA PHE A 77 -3.56 1.34 -10.98
C PHE A 77 -3.42 2.83 -10.65
N ALA A 78 -2.48 3.19 -9.77
CA ALA A 78 -2.12 4.58 -9.50
C ALA A 78 -1.55 5.27 -10.76
N ALA A 79 -0.65 4.60 -11.49
CA ALA A 79 -0.12 5.11 -12.76
C ALA A 79 -1.20 5.27 -13.85
N LEU A 80 -2.22 4.41 -13.82
CA LEU A 80 -3.40 4.46 -14.68
C LEU A 80 -4.49 5.40 -14.19
N GLY A 81 -4.31 6.07 -13.04
CA GLY A 81 -5.32 6.93 -12.43
C GLY A 81 -6.67 6.22 -12.17
N TRP A 82 -6.71 4.88 -12.24
CA TRP A 82 -7.89 4.07 -11.89
C TRP A 82 -8.14 4.08 -10.40
N ASP A 83 -7.10 4.44 -9.64
CA ASP A 83 -7.17 4.72 -8.22
C ASP A 83 -8.07 5.93 -7.89
N ARG A 84 -8.54 6.75 -8.85
CA ARG A 84 -9.57 7.76 -8.57
C ARG A 84 -10.95 7.18 -8.25
N ALA A 85 -11.23 5.93 -8.61
CA ALA A 85 -12.40 5.22 -8.11
C ALA A 85 -12.17 4.58 -6.73
N ALA A 86 -10.90 4.42 -6.32
CA ALA A 86 -10.49 3.91 -5.01
C ALA A 86 -10.04 5.03 -4.03
N ALA A 87 -9.92 6.28 -4.50
CA ALA A 87 -9.76 7.48 -3.68
C ALA A 87 -10.98 7.76 -2.78
N SER A 88 -12.00 6.91 -2.84
CA SER A 88 -13.17 6.89 -1.95
C SER A 88 -13.26 5.64 -1.07
N ARG A 89 -12.19 4.83 -0.96
CA ARG A 89 -12.10 3.78 0.06
C ARG A 89 -10.76 3.87 0.78
N ASP A 90 -10.84 4.56 1.92
CA ASP A 90 -10.45 4.01 3.20
C ASP A 90 -9.06 3.33 3.24
N VAL A 91 -8.12 4.07 3.82
CA VAL A 91 -7.32 3.51 4.94
C VAL A 91 -8.22 2.48 5.65
N PRO A 92 -7.83 1.20 5.78
CA PRO A 92 -8.69 0.21 6.44
C PRO A 92 -9.17 0.86 7.74
N ASP A 93 -10.49 1.00 7.87
CA ASP A 93 -11.18 1.73 8.93
C ASP A 93 -10.68 1.19 10.27
N SER A 94 -9.54 1.73 10.73
CA SER A 94 -9.18 1.70 12.13
C SER A 94 -10.30 2.49 12.76
N PRO A 95 -10.98 1.95 13.80
CA PRO A 95 -11.97 2.71 14.53
C PRO A 95 -11.40 4.10 14.79
N PRO A 96 -12.20 5.18 14.61
CA PRO A 96 -11.70 6.54 14.62
C PRO A 96 -10.73 6.69 15.78
N MET A 97 -9.46 6.88 15.44
CA MET A 97 -8.38 6.85 16.41
C MET A 97 -8.66 7.97 17.40
N ASP A 98 -8.54 7.66 18.69
CA ASP A 98 -8.72 8.66 19.74
C ASP A 98 -7.84 9.88 19.43
N PRO A 99 -8.39 11.12 19.51
CA PRO A 99 -7.68 12.33 19.11
C PRO A 99 -6.35 12.51 19.85
N ASP A 100 -6.23 12.00 21.07
CA ASP A 100 -4.99 12.06 21.84
C ASP A 100 -3.94 11.09 21.28
N VAL A 101 -4.36 9.90 20.85
CA VAL A 101 -3.48 8.93 20.18
C VAL A 101 -2.98 9.48 18.85
N GLU A 102 -3.85 10.16 18.10
CA GLU A 102 -3.45 10.84 16.87
C GLU A 102 -2.42 11.95 17.15
N ALA A 103 -2.65 12.77 18.17
CA ALA A 103 -1.71 13.82 18.57
C ALA A 103 -0.33 13.27 18.98
N LEU A 104 -0.30 12.12 19.66
CA LEU A 104 0.95 11.43 20.00
C LEU A 104 1.70 10.95 18.75
N LEU A 105 0.99 10.38 17.76
CA LEU A 105 1.61 9.96 16.50
C LEU A 105 2.17 11.14 15.71
N ARG A 106 1.42 12.25 15.62
CA ARG A 106 1.89 13.48 14.95
C ARG A 106 3.18 14.01 15.60
N ARG A 107 3.26 14.02 16.93
CA ARG A 107 4.48 14.42 17.66
C ARG A 107 5.66 13.48 17.43
N LEU A 108 5.42 12.17 17.31
CA LEU A 108 6.49 11.20 17.09
C LEU A 108 7.16 11.33 15.72
N VAL A 109 6.43 11.79 14.70
CA VAL A 109 6.95 11.97 13.33
C VAL A 109 7.42 13.39 13.05
N ASP A 110 7.09 14.37 13.90
CA ASP A 110 7.52 15.77 13.75
C ASP A 110 9.04 15.91 13.93
N PRO A 111 9.81 16.38 12.93
CA PRO A 111 11.26 16.55 13.04
C PRO A 111 11.68 17.64 14.04
N ASN A 112 10.78 18.54 14.43
CA ASN A 112 11.06 19.61 15.40
C ASN A 112 10.92 19.15 16.85
N VAL A 113 10.35 17.97 17.09
CA VAL A 113 10.26 17.37 18.43
C VAL A 113 11.58 16.67 18.75
N SER A 114 12.13 16.97 19.93
CA SER A 114 13.40 16.41 20.39
C SER A 114 13.37 14.88 20.52
N ASP A 115 14.51 14.24 20.32
CA ASP A 115 14.62 12.78 20.46
C ASP A 115 14.31 12.31 21.89
N THR A 116 14.68 13.12 22.90
CA THR A 116 14.32 12.88 24.31
C THR A 116 12.81 12.84 24.51
N GLU A 117 12.08 13.79 23.92
CA GLU A 117 10.61 13.84 24.03
C GLU A 117 9.95 12.67 23.29
N LYS A 118 10.43 12.34 22.08
CA LYS A 118 9.95 11.15 21.36
C LYS A 118 10.24 9.86 22.12
N PHE A 119 11.39 9.77 22.78
CA PHE A 119 11.75 8.62 23.62
C PHE A 119 10.77 8.48 24.79
N HIS A 120 10.48 9.56 25.52
CA HIS A 120 9.51 9.54 26.62
C HIS A 120 8.11 9.15 26.17
N ILE A 121 7.65 9.68 25.02
CA ILE A 121 6.35 9.31 24.44
C ILE A 121 6.31 7.80 24.14
N ARG A 122 7.31 7.26 23.45
CA ARG A 122 7.37 5.82 23.11
C ARG A 122 7.41 4.94 24.36
N GLU A 123 8.19 5.33 25.36
CA GLU A 123 8.32 4.56 26.60
C GLU A 123 7.02 4.55 27.40
N THR A 124 6.33 5.69 27.46
CA THR A 124 5.01 5.80 28.11
C THR A 124 3.98 4.93 27.41
N ILE A 125 3.91 5.00 26.06
CA ILE A 125 3.01 4.15 25.27
C ILE A 125 3.31 2.67 25.52
N ARG A 126 4.60 2.27 25.52
CA ARG A 126 5.02 0.90 25.79
C ARG A 126 4.59 0.44 27.18
N TYR A 127 4.84 1.26 28.20
CA TYR A 127 4.44 0.96 29.57
C TYR A 127 2.93 0.72 29.69
N LEU A 128 2.12 1.60 29.08
CA LEU A 128 0.66 1.50 29.13
C LEU A 128 0.13 0.31 28.32
N ALA A 129 0.67 0.07 27.13
CA ALA A 129 0.22 -1.00 26.23
C ALA A 129 0.48 -2.41 26.78
N TYR A 130 1.57 -2.59 27.54
CA TYR A 130 1.98 -3.89 28.09
C TYR A 130 1.78 -4.01 29.59
N ARG A 131 1.00 -3.11 30.20
CA ARG A 131 0.69 -3.19 31.62
C ARG A 131 -0.06 -4.51 31.89
N PRO A 132 0.40 -5.36 32.83
CA PRO A 132 -0.37 -6.53 33.24
C PRO A 132 -1.71 -6.06 33.81
N THR A 133 -2.81 -6.57 33.26
CA THR A 133 -4.15 -6.34 33.80
C THR A 133 -4.20 -7.01 35.17
N LEU A 134 -4.39 -6.21 36.23
CA LEU A 134 -4.64 -6.75 37.57
C LEU A 134 -5.93 -7.59 37.49
N PRO A 135 -5.96 -8.82 38.02
CA PRO A 135 -7.20 -9.56 38.15
C PRO A 135 -8.20 -8.71 38.93
N VAL A 136 -9.39 -8.51 38.37
CA VAL A 136 -10.52 -7.96 39.12
C VAL A 136 -10.83 -9.01 40.19
N ASP A 137 -10.43 -8.74 41.44
CA ASP A 137 -10.78 -9.60 42.58
C ASP A 137 -12.28 -9.90 42.55
N ASP A 138 -12.59 -11.18 42.34
CA ASP A 138 -13.92 -11.75 42.53
C ASP A 138 -14.40 -11.35 43.92
N ARG A 139 -15.30 -10.35 43.97
CA ARG A 139 -16.10 -10.04 45.16
C ARG A 139 -17.12 -11.16 45.38
N LYS A 140 -16.65 -12.39 45.59
CA LYS A 140 -17.37 -13.45 46.29
C LYS A 140 -16.97 -13.38 47.76
N ARG A 141 -17.33 -12.28 48.43
CA ARG A 141 -17.41 -12.27 49.88
C ARG A 141 -18.73 -12.92 50.24
N GLY A 142 -18.64 -14.15 50.74
CA GLY A 142 -19.76 -14.98 51.16
C GLY A 142 -20.77 -14.20 52.00
N GLU A 143 -22.00 -14.20 51.52
CA GLU A 143 -23.16 -13.87 52.32
C GLU A 143 -23.52 -15.13 53.14
N ARG A 144 -23.14 -15.07 54.44
CA ARG A 144 -23.85 -15.60 55.62
C ARG A 144 -24.17 -17.10 55.60
N THR A 145 -23.38 -17.95 56.25
CA THR A 145 -23.49 -18.33 57.68
C THR A 145 -24.95 -18.47 58.14
N GLY A 146 -25.33 -19.71 58.47
CA GLY A 146 -26.49 -19.99 59.32
C GLY A 146 -26.26 -19.61 60.78
#